data_AF-A0A4Y2DX84-F1
#
_entry.id   AF-A0A4Y2DX84-F1
#
_cell.length_a   1.000
_cell.length_b   1.000
_cell.length_c   1.000
_cell.angle_alpha   90.00
_cell.angle_beta   90.00
_cell.angle_gamma   90.00
#
_symmetry.space_group_name_H-M   'P 1'
#
loop_
_entity.id
_entity.type
_entity.pdbx_description
1 polymer ?
#
loop_
_entity_poly.entity_id
_entity_poly.type
_entity_poly.pdbx_seq_one_letter_code
_entity_poly.pdbx_strand_id
1 'polypeptide(L)'
;MSLIHVDSQVAVKPELDLFLTPPTQTAIEKGQWLEYHPIANIRDGNPIEFSISGSGEDCIDLSATQLHVKVKILKDNSNLGETEKVVPVNLLLHSLFSQVDVSLNDHLISASSNLYPFRSYIATLLNYGSDYKTSFLTSECFYKDSAGRFDETDPAEDNEGLKKRASLIEKSKVLDMIGNLHCNIFNQDRLFLNLVDLNVKLIRSKPEFCLIVRKRQLQRYY
;
A
#
# COMPACT_ATOMS: atom_id res chain seq x y z
N MET A 1 14.61 38.24 21.98
CA MET A 1 14.03 37.35 20.94
C MET A 1 13.08 36.41 21.65
N SER A 2 11.83 36.31 21.20
CA SER A 2 10.86 35.37 21.77
C SER A 2 10.99 34.02 21.06
N LEU A 3 11.26 32.97 21.82
CA LEU A 3 11.14 31.60 21.35
C LEU A 3 9.65 31.25 21.24
N ILE A 4 9.28 30.46 20.23
CA ILE A 4 7.89 29.99 20.05
C ILE A 4 7.53 28.97 21.14
N HIS A 5 8.52 28.17 21.57
CA HIS A 5 8.38 27.22 22.68
C HIS A 5 9.53 27.42 23.67
N VAL A 6 9.24 27.37 24.96
CA VAL A 6 10.20 27.65 26.05
C VAL A 6 11.42 26.73 25.99
N ASP A 7 11.22 25.47 25.60
CA ASP A 7 12.29 24.48 25.50
C ASP A 7 13.05 24.48 24.17
N SER A 8 12.64 25.30 23.20
CA SER A 8 13.32 25.36 21.89
C SER A 8 14.64 26.12 22.00
N GLN A 9 15.71 25.57 21.43
CA GLN A 9 16.99 26.28 21.35
C GLN A 9 16.98 27.29 20.21
N VAL A 10 17.70 28.40 20.37
CA VAL A 10 17.94 29.35 19.28
C VAL A 10 18.81 28.66 18.24
N ALA A 11 18.28 28.44 17.04
CA ALA A 11 19.02 27.83 15.93
C ALA A 11 19.35 28.87 14.86
N VAL A 12 20.55 28.78 14.30
CA VAL A 12 20.93 29.51 13.08
C VAL A 12 20.44 28.69 11.89
N LYS A 13 20.04 29.38 10.81
CA LYS A 13 19.62 28.73 9.57
C LYS A 13 20.81 27.89 9.04
N PRO A 14 20.67 26.55 8.85
CA PRO A 14 21.80 25.67 8.52
C PRO A 14 22.58 26.11 7.29
N GLU A 15 21.92 26.70 6.30
CA GLU A 15 22.53 27.19 5.06
C GLU A 15 23.45 28.41 5.26
N LEU A 16 23.37 29.09 6.41
CA LEU A 16 24.27 30.18 6.77
C LEU A 16 25.51 29.70 7.54
N ASP A 17 25.53 28.43 7.97
CA ASP A 17 26.59 27.87 8.81
C ASP A 17 27.61 27.08 7.98
N LEU A 18 28.30 27.81 7.09
CA LEU A 18 29.13 27.26 6.01
C LEU A 18 30.41 26.55 6.46
N PHE A 19 30.81 26.71 7.74
CA PHE A 19 32.09 26.22 8.26
C PHE A 19 31.95 25.23 9.41
N LEU A 20 30.73 24.94 9.87
CA LEU A 20 30.52 23.88 10.85
C LEU A 20 30.62 22.51 10.19
N THR A 21 31.42 21.65 10.80
CA THR A 21 31.39 20.22 10.48
C THR A 21 30.04 19.67 10.96
N PRO A 22 29.23 19.07 10.09
CA PRO A 22 27.95 18.50 10.49
C PRO A 22 28.17 17.38 11.52
N PRO A 23 27.29 17.25 12.52
CA PRO A 23 27.40 16.18 13.51
C PRO A 23 27.19 14.82 12.84
N THR A 24 27.98 13.83 13.25
CA THR A 24 27.82 12.45 12.81
C THR A 24 26.78 11.76 13.69
N GLN A 25 25.76 11.15 13.08
CA GLN A 25 24.82 10.31 13.81
C GLN A 25 25.50 9.00 14.22
N THR A 26 25.71 8.79 15.52
CA THR A 26 26.31 7.57 16.09
C THR A 26 25.31 6.72 16.87
N ALA A 27 24.07 7.19 17.07
CA ALA A 27 23.10 6.52 17.93
C ALA A 27 22.44 5.28 17.27
N ILE A 28 22.33 5.24 15.94
CA ILE A 28 21.79 4.08 15.22
C ILE A 28 22.97 3.18 14.84
N GLU A 29 23.13 2.07 15.56
CA GLU A 29 24.24 1.13 15.33
C GLU A 29 23.93 0.12 14.21
N LYS A 30 22.68 -0.33 14.13
CA LYS A 30 22.24 -1.37 13.19
C LYS A 30 20.75 -1.23 12.86
N GLY A 31 20.36 -1.61 11.64
CA GLY A 31 18.97 -1.82 11.24
C GLY A 31 18.73 -3.27 10.79
N GLN A 32 17.52 -3.79 10.99
CA GLN A 32 17.12 -5.11 10.51
C GLN A 32 15.65 -5.11 10.08
N TRP A 33 15.31 -5.99 9.14
CA TRP A 33 13.93 -6.25 8.74
C TRP A 33 13.34 -7.36 9.61
N LEU A 34 12.13 -7.12 10.12
CA LEU A 34 11.37 -8.08 10.91
C LEU A 34 10.08 -8.42 10.18
N GLU A 35 9.81 -9.72 10.03
CA GLU A 35 8.59 -10.21 9.41
C GLU A 35 7.54 -10.50 10.47
N TYR A 36 6.35 -9.94 10.29
CA TYR A 36 5.18 -10.20 11.14
C TYR A 36 4.09 -10.88 10.31
N HIS A 37 3.51 -11.93 10.87
CA HIS A 37 2.40 -12.66 10.26
C HIS A 37 1.07 -12.27 10.88
N PRO A 38 -0.06 -12.49 10.16
CA PRO A 38 -1.38 -12.27 10.74
C PRO A 38 -1.60 -13.09 12.02
N ILE A 39 -2.28 -12.49 13.00
CA ILE A 39 -2.58 -13.12 14.29
C ILE A 39 -3.45 -14.37 14.11
N ALA A 40 -4.36 -14.32 13.14
CA ALA A 40 -5.31 -15.38 12.85
C ALA A 40 -5.17 -15.87 11.40
N ASN A 41 -5.61 -17.11 11.17
CA ASN A 41 -5.72 -17.66 9.82
C ASN A 41 -6.66 -16.80 8.95
N ILE A 42 -6.18 -16.48 7.75
CA ILE A 42 -6.93 -15.70 6.77
C ILE A 42 -8.16 -16.50 6.33
N ARG A 43 -9.35 -15.98 6.63
CA ARG A 43 -10.64 -16.54 6.21
C ARG A 43 -11.45 -15.49 5.45
N ASP A 44 -12.37 -15.93 4.61
CA ASP A 44 -13.25 -15.01 3.90
C ASP A 44 -14.12 -14.22 4.88
N GLY A 45 -14.23 -12.91 4.64
CA GLY A 45 -15.03 -11.98 5.44
C GLY A 45 -14.37 -11.47 6.72
N ASN A 46 -13.31 -12.13 7.22
CA ASN A 46 -12.62 -11.68 8.44
C ASN A 46 -11.55 -10.62 8.13
N PRO A 47 -11.38 -9.61 9.00
CA PRO A 47 -10.24 -8.72 8.95
C PRO A 47 -8.91 -9.47 9.12
N ILE A 48 -7.85 -8.96 8.51
CA ILE A 48 -6.49 -9.44 8.69
C ILE A 48 -5.80 -8.50 9.68
N GLU A 49 -5.36 -9.03 10.81
CA GLU A 49 -4.81 -8.24 11.91
C GLU A 49 -3.36 -8.62 12.16
N PHE A 50 -2.52 -7.60 12.34
CA PHE A 50 -1.11 -7.70 12.72
C PHE A 50 -0.94 -6.98 14.06
N SER A 51 -0.23 -7.62 14.98
CA SER A 51 0.14 -7.05 16.27
C SER A 51 1.66 -7.02 16.36
N ILE A 52 2.21 -5.81 16.46
CA ILE A 52 3.63 -5.56 16.62
C ILE A 52 3.82 -4.97 18.02
N SER A 53 4.35 -5.79 18.93
CA SER A 53 4.61 -5.35 20.29
C SER A 53 5.78 -4.37 20.34
N GLY A 54 5.62 -3.28 21.08
CA GLY A 54 6.66 -2.28 21.25
C GLY A 54 7.84 -2.85 22.04
N SER A 55 9.03 -2.85 21.43
CA SER A 55 10.28 -3.17 22.14
C SER A 55 10.75 -1.96 22.96
N GLY A 56 11.44 -2.23 24.07
CA GLY A 56 12.17 -1.20 24.82
C GLY A 56 13.57 -0.92 24.27
N GLU A 57 14.12 -1.87 23.52
CA GLU A 57 15.50 -1.86 23.04
C GLU A 57 15.61 -1.39 21.58
N ASP A 58 14.60 -1.68 20.76
CA ASP A 58 14.58 -1.36 19.34
C ASP A 58 13.52 -0.30 19.02
N CYS A 59 13.87 0.64 18.14
CA CYS A 59 12.92 1.58 17.55
C CYS A 59 12.42 1.04 16.19
N ILE A 60 11.13 1.20 15.90
CA ILE A 60 10.55 0.79 14.61
C ILE A 60 10.60 1.96 13.63
N ASP A 61 11.10 1.73 12.41
CA ASP A 61 10.95 2.69 11.31
C ASP A 61 9.65 2.41 10.54
N LEU A 62 8.64 3.26 10.78
CA LEU A 62 7.35 3.13 10.10
C LEU A 62 7.41 3.54 8.63
N SER A 63 8.34 4.42 8.24
CA SER A 63 8.51 4.82 6.84
C SER A 63 8.99 3.66 5.96
N ALA A 64 9.76 2.76 6.57
CA ALA A 64 10.24 1.53 5.96
C ALA A 64 9.29 0.33 6.20
N THR A 65 8.06 0.52 6.67
CA THR A 65 7.14 -0.62 6.86
C THR A 65 6.44 -1.00 5.55
N GLN A 66 6.57 -2.27 5.16
CA GLN A 66 6.01 -2.81 3.92
C GLN A 66 5.00 -3.93 4.19
N LEU A 67 3.89 -3.89 3.47
CA LEU A 67 2.90 -4.95 3.42
C LEU A 67 3.23 -5.91 2.27
N HIS A 68 3.44 -7.18 2.61
CA HIS A 68 3.66 -8.25 1.66
C HIS A 68 2.40 -9.10 1.50
N VAL A 69 1.95 -9.32 0.24
CA VAL A 69 0.73 -10.07 -0.06
C VAL A 69 0.94 -10.99 -1.24
N LYS A 70 0.61 -12.28 -1.06
CA LYS A 70 0.49 -13.25 -2.15
C LYS A 70 -0.98 -13.52 -2.43
N VAL A 71 -1.42 -13.30 -3.66
CA VAL A 71 -2.81 -13.51 -4.08
C VAL A 71 -2.88 -14.49 -5.25
N LYS A 72 -3.89 -15.36 -5.21
CA LYS A 72 -4.29 -16.21 -6.34
C LYS A 72 -5.75 -15.93 -6.66
N ILE A 73 -6.05 -15.63 -7.91
CA ILE A 73 -7.43 -15.40 -8.36
C ILE A 73 -7.97 -16.71 -8.94
N LEU A 74 -9.15 -17.12 -8.48
CA LEU A 74 -9.83 -18.35 -8.87
C LEU A 74 -11.26 -18.01 -9.31
N LYS A 75 -11.82 -18.83 -10.20
CA LYS A 75 -13.25 -18.80 -10.53
C LYS A 75 -13.92 -19.99 -9.88
N ASP A 76 -14.83 -19.75 -8.94
CA ASP A 76 -15.59 -20.82 -8.26
C ASP A 76 -14.67 -21.95 -7.74
N ASN A 77 -13.51 -21.58 -7.18
CA ASN A 77 -12.42 -22.47 -6.72
C ASN A 77 -11.66 -23.25 -7.81
N SER A 78 -11.90 -22.97 -9.08
CA SER A 78 -11.13 -23.48 -10.21
C SER A 78 -10.16 -22.43 -10.77
N ASN A 79 -9.12 -22.89 -11.48
CA ASN A 79 -8.17 -21.97 -12.12
C ASN A 79 -8.84 -21.25 -13.31
N LEU A 80 -8.41 -20.03 -13.58
CA LEU A 80 -8.87 -19.21 -14.70
C LEU A 80 -8.54 -19.90 -16.03
N GLY A 81 -9.55 -20.02 -16.90
CA GLY A 81 -9.38 -20.52 -18.27
C GLY A 81 -8.93 -19.43 -19.25
N GLU A 82 -8.45 -19.81 -20.43
CA GLU A 82 -7.97 -18.86 -21.47
C GLU A 82 -9.07 -17.95 -22.02
N THR A 83 -10.34 -18.33 -21.85
CA THR A 83 -11.51 -17.56 -22.29
C THR A 83 -11.95 -16.52 -21.27
N GLU A 84 -11.39 -16.53 -20.06
CA GLU A 84 -11.81 -15.66 -18.96
C GLU A 84 -11.03 -14.37 -18.95
N LYS A 85 -11.70 -13.32 -19.43
CA LYS A 85 -11.17 -11.96 -19.47
C LYS A 85 -11.39 -11.28 -18.12
N VAL A 86 -10.63 -11.72 -17.13
CA VAL A 86 -10.55 -11.12 -15.79
C VAL A 86 -9.24 -10.36 -15.69
N VAL A 87 -9.29 -9.12 -15.20
CA VAL A 87 -8.11 -8.28 -15.03
C VAL A 87 -8.16 -7.62 -13.65
N PRO A 88 -7.07 -7.59 -12.87
CA PRO A 88 -7.10 -6.88 -11.60
C PRO A 88 -7.16 -5.39 -11.85
N VAL A 89 -7.82 -4.62 -10.98
CA VAL A 89 -7.77 -3.15 -11.03
C VAL A 89 -6.34 -2.65 -10.83
N ASN A 90 -6.12 -1.42 -11.25
CA ASN A 90 -4.84 -0.77 -11.06
C ASN A 90 -4.55 -0.59 -9.57
N LEU A 91 -3.28 -0.70 -9.16
CA LEU A 91 -2.88 -0.63 -7.75
C LEU A 91 -3.60 -1.69 -6.89
N LEU A 92 -3.53 -2.95 -7.34
CA LEU A 92 -4.27 -4.06 -6.73
C LEU A 92 -3.94 -4.23 -5.25
N LEU A 93 -2.67 -4.09 -4.84
CA LEU A 93 -2.24 -4.29 -3.45
C LEU A 93 -3.11 -3.50 -2.45
N HIS A 94 -3.38 -2.24 -2.76
CA HIS A 94 -4.24 -1.39 -1.92
C HIS A 94 -5.72 -1.58 -2.20
N SER A 95 -6.09 -1.90 -3.44
CA SER A 95 -7.48 -2.15 -3.81
C SER A 95 -8.07 -3.39 -3.12
N LEU A 96 -7.22 -4.34 -2.70
CA LEU A 96 -7.62 -5.51 -1.90
C LEU A 96 -8.25 -5.16 -0.55
N PHE A 97 -8.03 -3.96 -0.02
CA PHE A 97 -8.49 -3.55 1.30
C PHE A 97 -9.38 -2.31 1.21
N SER A 98 -10.60 -2.40 1.70
CA SER A 98 -11.55 -1.28 1.69
C SER A 98 -11.21 -0.27 2.79
N GLN A 99 -10.66 -0.76 3.89
CA GLN A 99 -10.26 0.03 5.06
C GLN A 99 -8.99 -0.56 5.68
N VAL A 100 -8.12 0.33 6.13
CA VAL A 100 -6.91 0.02 6.89
C VAL A 100 -6.95 0.83 8.17
N ASP A 101 -7.10 0.14 9.29
CA ASP A 101 -7.09 0.74 10.61
C ASP A 101 -5.73 0.53 11.27
N VAL A 102 -5.21 1.59 11.87
CA VAL A 102 -3.97 1.57 12.64
C VAL A 102 -4.29 2.08 14.04
N SER A 103 -3.96 1.28 15.05
CA SER A 103 -4.05 1.66 16.46
C SER A 103 -2.70 1.58 17.14
N LEU A 104 -2.49 2.50 18.09
CA LEU A 104 -1.32 2.57 18.95
C LEU A 104 -1.76 2.37 20.40
N ASN A 105 -1.24 1.37 21.11
CA ASN A 105 -1.70 1.02 22.47
C ASN A 105 -3.24 0.98 22.57
N ASP A 106 -3.88 0.27 21.63
CA ASP A 106 -5.35 0.15 21.49
C ASP A 106 -6.11 1.45 21.16
N HIS A 107 -5.43 2.56 20.98
CA HIS A 107 -6.04 3.80 20.53
C HIS A 107 -5.98 3.91 19.00
N LEU A 108 -7.14 3.87 18.34
CA LEU A 108 -7.25 4.06 16.90
C LEU A 108 -6.77 5.47 16.51
N ILE A 109 -5.78 5.55 15.61
CA ILE A 109 -5.23 6.82 15.10
C ILE A 109 -5.62 7.10 13.65
N SER A 110 -5.99 6.06 12.89
CA SER A 110 -6.45 6.19 11.52
C SER A 110 -7.92 6.58 11.45
N ALA A 111 -8.30 7.31 10.40
CA ALA A 111 -9.71 7.50 10.08
C ALA A 111 -10.28 6.19 9.49
N SER A 112 -11.10 5.48 10.26
CA SER A 112 -11.82 4.28 9.80
C SER A 112 -12.82 4.65 8.70
N SER A 113 -12.42 4.43 7.45
CA SER A 113 -13.21 4.75 6.27
C SER A 113 -13.00 3.70 5.18
N ASN A 114 -14.09 3.34 4.51
CA ASN A 114 -14.11 2.42 3.37
C ASN A 114 -13.58 3.04 2.06
N LEU A 115 -12.86 4.16 2.15
CA LEU A 115 -12.32 4.91 1.02
C LEU A 115 -10.81 4.72 0.85
N TYR A 116 -10.22 3.74 1.55
CA TYR A 116 -8.78 3.50 1.50
C TYR A 116 -8.23 3.32 0.07
N PRO A 117 -8.85 2.49 -0.81
CA PRO A 117 -8.36 2.32 -2.18
C PRO A 117 -8.32 3.61 -3.00
N PHE A 118 -9.30 4.48 -2.81
CA PHE A 118 -9.36 5.76 -3.54
C PHE A 118 -8.29 6.71 -3.04
N ARG A 119 -8.10 6.77 -1.71
CA ARG A 119 -7.07 7.59 -1.09
C ARG A 119 -5.67 7.16 -1.53
N SER A 120 -5.38 5.85 -1.49
CA SER A 120 -4.08 5.32 -1.93
C SER A 120 -3.86 5.62 -3.41
N TYR A 121 -4.85 5.34 -4.27
CA TYR A 121 -4.73 5.59 -5.70
C TYR A 121 -4.46 7.06 -6.03
N ILE A 122 -5.22 8.00 -5.43
CA ILE A 122 -5.03 9.44 -5.63
C ILE A 122 -3.67 9.89 -5.09
N ALA A 123 -3.28 9.44 -3.89
CA ALA A 123 -1.97 9.75 -3.33
C ALA A 123 -0.85 9.27 -4.23
N THR A 124 -0.96 8.05 -4.77
CA THR A 124 0.02 7.46 -5.67
C THR A 124 0.12 8.23 -6.99
N LEU A 125 -1.01 8.70 -7.53
CA LEU A 125 -1.04 9.51 -8.73
C LEU A 125 -0.42 10.89 -8.55
N LEU A 126 -0.66 11.54 -7.40
CA LEU A 126 -0.23 12.93 -7.17
C LEU A 126 1.19 13.04 -6.60
N ASN A 127 1.61 12.10 -5.74
CA ASN A 127 2.85 12.23 -4.98
C ASN A 127 4.08 11.65 -5.66
N TYR A 128 3.92 10.72 -6.63
CA TYR A 128 5.04 10.03 -7.25
C TYR A 128 5.28 10.45 -8.71
N GLY A 129 6.56 10.57 -9.07
CA GLY A 129 7.02 10.81 -10.44
C GLY A 129 6.86 9.60 -11.37
N SER A 130 7.16 9.78 -12.66
CA SER A 130 7.10 8.73 -13.69
C SER A 130 7.97 7.53 -13.33
N ASP A 131 9.19 7.79 -12.84
CA ASP A 131 10.22 6.77 -12.68
C ASP A 131 9.87 5.81 -11.55
N TYR A 132 9.31 6.34 -10.47
CA TYR A 132 8.79 5.55 -9.35
C TYR A 132 7.56 4.73 -9.75
N LYS A 133 6.68 5.31 -10.59
CA LYS A 133 5.51 4.63 -11.15
C LYS A 133 5.87 3.46 -12.07
N THR A 134 6.97 3.53 -12.80
CA THR A 134 7.44 2.45 -13.68
C THR A 134 8.35 1.44 -13.00
N SER A 135 8.90 1.78 -11.82
CA SER A 135 9.78 0.91 -11.05
C SER A 135 9.05 0.34 -9.83
N PHE A 136 9.16 0.98 -8.67
CA PHE A 136 8.65 0.47 -7.40
C PHE A 136 7.16 0.12 -7.45
N LEU A 137 6.31 1.02 -7.95
CA LEU A 137 4.85 0.79 -7.93
C LEU A 137 4.39 -0.40 -8.77
N THR A 138 5.25 -0.95 -9.65
CA THR A 138 4.94 -2.21 -10.34
C THR A 138 4.82 -3.40 -9.37
N SER A 139 5.49 -3.38 -8.22
CA SER A 139 5.32 -4.38 -7.15
C SER A 139 3.97 -4.30 -6.45
N GLU A 140 3.28 -3.16 -6.55
CA GLU A 140 1.92 -2.93 -6.04
C GLU A 140 0.84 -3.16 -7.12
N CYS A 141 1.25 -3.67 -8.29
CA CYS A 141 0.42 -3.84 -9.49
C CYS A 141 -0.07 -2.50 -10.08
N PHE A 142 0.76 -1.45 -10.01
CA PHE A 142 0.51 -0.21 -10.72
C PHE A 142 1.04 -0.26 -12.15
N TYR A 143 0.14 -0.09 -13.12
CA TYR A 143 0.50 0.09 -14.52
C TYR A 143 -0.36 1.20 -15.11
N LYS A 144 0.28 2.22 -15.67
CA LYS A 144 -0.43 3.35 -16.28
C LYS A 144 -1.18 2.88 -17.52
N ASP A 145 -2.47 3.20 -17.59
CA ASP A 145 -3.31 2.90 -18.74
C ASP A 145 -2.98 3.83 -19.93
N SER A 146 -3.22 3.35 -21.15
CA SER A 146 -3.06 4.16 -22.37
C SER A 146 -4.01 5.37 -22.37
N ALA A 147 -3.55 6.51 -22.87
CA ALA A 147 -4.34 7.75 -22.90
C ALA A 147 -5.64 7.55 -23.71
N GLY A 148 -6.78 7.96 -23.13
CA GLY A 148 -8.11 7.81 -23.76
C GLY A 148 -8.70 6.40 -23.69
N ARG A 149 -8.04 5.45 -23.02
CA ARG A 149 -8.42 4.02 -22.98
C ARG A 149 -8.61 3.47 -21.56
N PHE A 150 -8.90 4.36 -20.62
CA PHE A 150 -9.08 3.99 -19.21
C PHE A 150 -10.33 3.13 -18.98
N ASP A 151 -11.41 3.39 -19.73
CA ASP A 151 -12.69 2.67 -19.60
C ASP A 151 -12.70 1.30 -20.32
N GLU A 152 -11.58 0.93 -20.96
CA GLU A 152 -11.46 -0.39 -21.61
C GLU A 152 -11.47 -1.49 -20.54
N THR A 153 -12.21 -2.56 -20.82
CA THR A 153 -12.36 -3.71 -19.89
C THR A 153 -11.82 -5.00 -20.48
N ASP A 154 -11.44 -4.99 -21.77
CA ASP A 154 -10.99 -6.16 -22.49
C ASP A 154 -9.46 -6.09 -22.69
N PRO A 155 -8.67 -7.05 -22.18
CA PRO A 155 -7.22 -7.07 -22.34
C PRO A 155 -6.75 -7.28 -23.79
N ALA A 156 -7.64 -7.60 -24.73
CA ALA A 156 -7.26 -7.66 -26.15
C ALA A 156 -7.08 -6.26 -26.77
N GLU A 157 -7.73 -5.24 -26.22
CA GLU A 157 -7.73 -3.87 -26.73
C GLU A 157 -6.40 -3.15 -26.47
N ASP A 158 -6.21 -1.96 -27.03
CA ASP A 158 -4.91 -1.29 -27.08
C ASP A 158 -4.50 -0.55 -25.76
N ASN A 159 -5.01 -0.97 -24.62
CA ASN A 159 -4.53 -0.54 -23.31
C ASN A 159 -3.37 -1.43 -22.81
N GLU A 160 -2.14 -0.91 -22.91
CA GLU A 160 -0.92 -1.64 -22.51
C GLU A 160 -0.87 -1.94 -21.01
N GLY A 161 -1.34 -1.01 -20.17
CA GLY A 161 -1.36 -1.18 -18.72
C GLY A 161 -2.30 -2.30 -18.29
N LEU A 162 -3.47 -2.37 -18.92
CA LEU A 162 -4.47 -3.41 -18.68
C LEU A 162 -4.00 -4.78 -19.18
N LYS A 163 -3.36 -4.84 -20.36
CA LYS A 163 -2.68 -6.04 -20.88
C LYS A 163 -1.65 -6.61 -19.91
N LYS A 164 -0.76 -5.76 -19.38
CA LYS A 164 0.26 -6.16 -18.41
C LYS A 164 -0.38 -6.71 -17.12
N ARG A 165 -1.37 -6.01 -16.58
CA ARG A 165 -2.12 -6.45 -15.39
C ARG A 165 -2.79 -7.81 -15.59
N ALA A 166 -3.36 -8.07 -16.76
CA ALA A 166 -3.98 -9.36 -17.08
C ALA A 166 -2.96 -10.51 -17.10
N SER A 167 -1.79 -10.27 -17.70
CA SER A 167 -0.73 -11.29 -17.82
C SER A 167 -0.17 -11.75 -16.47
N LEU A 168 -0.23 -10.89 -15.43
CA LEU A 168 0.26 -11.21 -14.09
C LEU A 168 -0.54 -12.30 -13.39
N ILE A 169 -1.81 -12.47 -13.75
CA ILE A 169 -2.75 -13.39 -13.09
C ILE A 169 -3.20 -14.53 -14.02
N GLU A 170 -2.63 -14.61 -15.22
CA GLU A 170 -3.00 -15.59 -16.24
C GLU A 170 -2.91 -17.03 -15.68
N LYS A 171 -3.90 -17.86 -16.02
CA LYS A 171 -4.00 -19.26 -15.56
C LYS A 171 -3.96 -19.41 -14.03
N SER A 172 -4.43 -18.39 -13.32
CA SER A 172 -4.38 -18.31 -11.84
C SER A 172 -2.97 -18.40 -11.28
N LYS A 173 -1.99 -17.76 -11.93
CA LYS A 173 -0.66 -17.59 -11.34
C LYS A 173 -0.77 -16.87 -9.99
N VAL A 174 0.05 -17.30 -9.02
CA VAL A 174 0.19 -16.60 -7.75
C VAL A 174 0.93 -15.29 -8.02
N LEU A 175 0.26 -14.17 -7.74
CA LEU A 175 0.82 -12.84 -7.83
C LEU A 175 1.39 -12.45 -6.45
N ASP A 176 2.68 -12.13 -6.44
CA ASP A 176 3.41 -11.69 -5.26
C ASP A 176 3.57 -10.16 -5.31
N MET A 177 3.15 -9.47 -4.26
CA MET A 177 3.11 -8.00 -4.19
C MET A 177 3.69 -7.51 -2.87
N ILE A 178 4.38 -6.38 -2.93
CA ILE A 178 4.92 -5.69 -1.75
C ILE A 178 4.84 -4.18 -1.96
N GLY A 179 4.51 -3.45 -0.90
CA GLY A 179 4.36 -2.00 -0.96
C GLY A 179 4.10 -1.37 0.40
N ASN A 180 4.17 -0.04 0.47
CA ASN A 180 4.00 0.70 1.71
C ASN A 180 2.51 0.92 2.02
N LEU A 181 2.13 0.99 3.30
CA LEU A 181 0.74 1.28 3.67
C LEU A 181 0.44 2.79 3.54
N HIS A 182 -0.65 3.14 2.86
CA HIS A 182 -1.08 4.54 2.70
C HIS A 182 -1.85 5.08 3.93
N CYS A 183 -1.26 4.95 5.12
CA CYS A 183 -1.72 5.64 6.32
C CYS A 183 -0.71 6.71 6.72
N ASN A 184 -1.18 7.85 7.24
CA ASN A 184 -0.32 9.01 7.53
C ASN A 184 0.85 8.68 8.45
N ILE A 185 0.66 7.75 9.39
CA ILE A 185 1.70 7.35 10.36
C ILE A 185 2.89 6.63 9.70
N PHE A 186 2.69 6.00 8.54
CA PHE A 186 3.75 5.35 7.76
C PHE A 186 4.47 6.33 6.81
N ASN A 187 4.05 7.59 6.77
CA ASN A 187 4.67 8.62 5.91
C ASN A 187 5.46 9.67 6.74
N GLN A 188 5.83 9.35 7.99
CA GLN A 188 6.65 10.22 8.82
C GLN A 188 8.11 9.76 8.82
N ASP A 189 9.04 10.70 8.87
CA ASP A 189 10.49 10.41 8.90
C ASP A 189 11.02 10.12 10.32
N ARG A 190 10.14 10.07 11.33
CA ARG A 190 10.51 9.83 12.73
C ARG A 190 10.42 8.35 13.05
N LEU A 191 11.44 7.86 13.76
CA LEU A 191 11.39 6.55 14.40
C LEU A 191 10.24 6.50 15.39
N PHE A 192 9.55 5.37 15.39
CA PHE A 192 8.42 5.11 16.27
C PHE A 192 8.86 5.03 17.73
N LEU A 193 7.98 5.44 18.62
CA LEU A 193 8.25 5.46 20.06
C LEU A 193 8.39 4.02 20.60
N ASN A 194 9.39 3.81 21.45
CA ASN A 194 9.58 2.55 22.15
C ASN A 194 8.40 2.28 23.10
N LEU A 195 8.15 1.00 23.39
CA LEU A 195 7.09 0.55 24.29
C LEU A 195 5.68 0.98 23.88
N VAL A 196 5.47 1.27 22.60
CA VAL A 196 4.15 1.48 22.01
C VAL A 196 3.84 0.30 21.10
N ASP A 197 2.72 -0.36 21.36
CA ASP A 197 2.22 -1.45 20.54
C ASP A 197 1.53 -0.88 19.29
N LEU A 198 1.91 -1.41 18.13
CA LEU A 198 1.32 -1.07 16.84
C LEU A 198 0.42 -2.21 16.39
N ASN A 199 -0.86 -1.90 16.18
CA ASN A 199 -1.85 -2.82 15.67
C ASN A 199 -2.34 -2.33 14.30
N VAL A 200 -2.26 -3.20 13.29
CA VAL A 200 -2.72 -2.92 11.92
C VAL A 200 -3.82 -3.89 11.55
N LYS A 201 -4.99 -3.37 11.20
CA LYS A 201 -6.17 -4.14 10.82
C LYS A 201 -6.59 -3.80 9.41
N LEU A 202 -6.59 -4.80 8.54
CA LEU A 202 -6.94 -4.68 7.13
C LEU A 202 -8.31 -5.32 6.88
N ILE A 203 -9.26 -4.54 6.40
CA ILE A 203 -10.60 -5.00 6.02
C ILE A 203 -10.63 -5.20 4.52
N ARG A 204 -11.00 -6.40 4.06
CA ARG A 204 -10.97 -6.77 2.64
C ARG A 204 -12.03 -6.00 1.83
N SER A 205 -11.68 -5.62 0.61
CA SER A 205 -12.60 -5.12 -0.40
C SER A 205 -13.43 -6.24 -1.00
N LYS A 206 -14.58 -5.89 -1.58
CA LYS A 206 -15.37 -6.82 -2.38
C LYS A 206 -14.61 -7.21 -3.66
N PRO A 207 -14.72 -8.45 -4.16
CA PRO A 207 -14.09 -8.86 -5.42
C PRO A 207 -14.49 -8.00 -6.61
N GLU A 208 -15.74 -7.50 -6.62
CA GLU A 208 -16.29 -6.58 -7.63
C GLU A 208 -15.51 -5.27 -7.76
N PHE A 209 -14.87 -4.83 -6.67
CA PHE A 209 -14.01 -3.65 -6.66
C PHE A 209 -12.60 -3.98 -7.13
N CYS A 210 -12.08 -5.15 -6.77
CA CYS A 210 -10.70 -5.55 -7.06
C CYS A 210 -10.49 -6.03 -8.50
N LEU A 211 -11.56 -6.48 -9.17
CA LEU A 211 -11.48 -7.16 -10.46
C LEU A 211 -12.36 -6.48 -11.51
N ILE A 212 -11.78 -6.27 -12.68
CA ILE A 212 -12.47 -5.84 -13.89
C ILE A 212 -12.85 -7.10 -14.65
N VAL A 213 -14.14 -7.27 -14.90
CA VAL A 213 -14.68 -8.35 -15.72
C VAL A 213 -15.43 -7.71 -16.89
N ARG A 214 -15.22 -8.24 -18.09
CA ARG A 214 -15.99 -7.82 -19.27
C ARG A 214 -17.49 -8.00 -19.00
N LYS A 215 -18.25 -6.92 -19.01
CA LYS A 215 -19.72 -7.01 -19.00
C LYS A 215 -20.16 -7.78 -20.25
N ARG A 216 -20.89 -8.89 -20.08
CA ARG A 216 -21.68 -9.45 -21.20
C ARG A 216 -22.63 -8.34 -21.65
N GLN A 217 -22.55 -7.95 -22.92
CA GLN A 217 -23.60 -7.13 -23.53
C GLN A 217 -24.89 -7.95 -23.43
N LEU A 218 -25.74 -7.63 -22.45
CA LEU A 218 -27.14 -8.01 -22.52
C LEU A 218 -27.69 -7.30 -23.75
N GLN A 219 -27.89 -8.04 -24.84
CA GLN A 219 -28.72 -7.60 -25.95
C GLN A 219 -30.06 -7.19 -25.34
N ARG A 220 -30.28 -5.89 -25.22
CA ARG A 220 -31.63 -5.35 -25.05
C ARG A 220 -32.34 -5.66 -26.36
N TYR A 221 -33.09 -6.76 -26.39
CA TYR A 221 -34.14 -6.95 -27.38
C TYR A 221 -35.16 -5.83 -27.14
N TYR A 222 -35.22 -4.89 -28.08
CA TYR A 222 -36.40 -4.07 -28.30
C TYR A 222 -37.31 -4.80 -29.27
#